data_AF-A0AA88HYU3-F1
#
_entry.id   AF-A0AA88HYU3-F1
#
_cell.length_a   1.000
_cell.length_b   1.000
_cell.length_c   1.000
_cell.angle_alpha   90.00
_cell.angle_beta   90.00
_cell.angle_gamma   90.00
#
_symmetry.space_group_name_H-M   'P 1'
#
loop_
_entity.id
_entity.type
_entity.pdbx_description
1 polymer ?
#
loop_
_entity_poly.entity_id
_entity_poly.type
_entity_poly.pdbx_seq_one_letter_code
_entity_poly.pdbx_strand_id
1 'polypeptide(L)'
;MKQAQTPQQRSLQYHLCYNRIYAETRRTFKTCHPKDALVISSMIKELGVQQYDPRVVNQLLDFVYKYVTSMLDDSKIYSNHANKKNIDIEDVRLAVALRVEKDFTTPPPREVLMDIARTKNALPLPPVKAHCGLRLPADRYCFTECNYKLKPIKRAVVKLGSSTGQTQTMDLAELSIANEEYVTNARGIKREREDMNFDV
;
A
#
# COMPACT_ATOMS: atom_id res chain seq x y z
N MET A 1 -44.20 -29.26 -10.36
CA MET A 1 -43.45 -29.42 -9.10
C MET A 1 -41.97 -29.17 -9.36
N LYS A 2 -41.43 -28.00 -8.98
CA LYS A 2 -39.99 -27.72 -9.09
C LYS A 2 -39.32 -28.38 -7.88
N GLN A 3 -38.59 -29.48 -8.11
CA GLN A 3 -37.89 -30.20 -7.05
C GLN A 3 -36.87 -29.26 -6.37
N ALA A 4 -36.93 -29.16 -5.05
CA ALA A 4 -36.00 -28.37 -4.26
C ALA A 4 -34.64 -29.09 -4.22
N GLN A 5 -33.62 -28.49 -4.85
CA GLN A 5 -32.24 -28.99 -4.81
C GLN A 5 -31.73 -29.11 -3.38
N THR A 6 -31.09 -30.23 -3.06
CA THR A 6 -30.49 -30.44 -1.73
C THR A 6 -29.32 -29.46 -1.51
N PRO A 7 -29.05 -29.04 -0.25
CA PRO A 7 -27.98 -28.10 0.06
C PRO A 7 -26.60 -28.52 -0.49
N GLN A 8 -26.30 -29.83 -0.46
CA GLN A 8 -25.08 -30.36 -1.08
C GLN A 8 -25.03 -30.18 -2.61
N GLN A 9 -26.15 -30.34 -3.32
CA GLN A 9 -26.20 -30.16 -4.77
C GLN A 9 -25.95 -28.71 -5.18
N ARG A 10 -26.43 -27.73 -4.40
CA ARG A 10 -26.12 -26.31 -4.65
C ARG A 10 -24.64 -26.01 -4.45
N SER A 11 -24.03 -26.51 -3.37
CA SER A 11 -22.60 -26.32 -3.10
C SER A 11 -21.71 -26.89 -4.21
N LEU A 12 -21.99 -28.12 -4.67
CA LEU A 12 -21.30 -28.71 -5.82
C LEU A 12 -21.48 -27.89 -7.10
N GLN A 13 -22.68 -27.35 -7.33
CA GLN A 13 -22.95 -26.52 -8.49
C GLN A 13 -22.19 -25.18 -8.44
N TYR A 14 -22.04 -24.57 -7.26
CA TYR A 14 -21.16 -23.40 -7.06
C TYR A 14 -19.69 -23.73 -7.31
N HIS A 15 -19.19 -24.86 -6.81
CA HIS A 15 -17.79 -25.27 -7.01
C HIS A 15 -17.49 -25.56 -8.48
N LEU A 16 -18.40 -26.25 -9.18
CA LEU A 16 -18.26 -26.53 -10.62
C LEU A 16 -18.38 -25.25 -11.45
N CYS A 17 -19.28 -24.32 -11.06
CA CYS A 17 -19.41 -23.02 -11.69
C CYS A 17 -18.14 -22.18 -11.52
N TYR A 18 -17.58 -22.12 -10.31
CA TYR A 18 -16.32 -21.43 -10.03
C TYR A 18 -15.19 -22.02 -10.87
N ASN A 19 -14.97 -23.34 -10.84
CA ASN A 19 -13.93 -23.97 -11.67
C ASN A 19 -14.13 -23.75 -13.17
N ARG A 20 -15.40 -23.71 -13.63
CA ARG A 20 -15.74 -23.44 -15.02
C ARG A 20 -15.41 -21.99 -15.40
N ILE A 21 -15.78 -21.01 -14.58
CA ILE A 21 -15.42 -19.60 -14.76
C ILE A 21 -13.91 -19.43 -14.80
N TYR A 22 -13.17 -20.01 -13.86
CA TYR A 22 -11.70 -19.93 -13.84
C TYR A 22 -11.04 -20.61 -15.05
N ALA A 23 -11.61 -21.71 -15.55
CA ALA A 23 -11.15 -22.37 -16.76
C ALA A 23 -11.50 -21.57 -18.03
N GLU A 24 -12.66 -20.90 -18.06
CA GLU A 24 -13.08 -19.98 -19.13
C GLU A 24 -12.13 -18.78 -19.20
N THR A 25 -11.81 -18.17 -18.04
CA THR A 25 -10.82 -17.09 -17.94
C THR A 25 -9.46 -17.55 -18.47
N ARG A 26 -8.97 -18.75 -18.11
CA ARG A 26 -7.70 -19.29 -18.67
C ARG A 26 -7.71 -19.47 -20.19
N ARG A 27 -8.86 -19.70 -20.82
CA ARG A 27 -8.97 -19.87 -22.29
C ARG A 27 -9.02 -18.54 -23.03
N THR A 28 -9.73 -17.53 -22.51
CA THR A 28 -9.72 -16.18 -23.09
C THR A 28 -8.33 -15.53 -23.01
N PHE A 29 -7.51 -15.96 -22.04
CA PHE A 29 -6.10 -15.54 -21.94
C PHE A 29 -5.21 -15.97 -23.12
N LYS A 30 -5.57 -17.01 -23.89
CA LYS A 30 -4.69 -17.55 -24.95
C LYS A 30 -4.87 -16.91 -26.33
N THR A 31 -5.99 -16.24 -26.63
CA THR A 31 -6.34 -15.86 -28.03
C THR A 31 -6.63 -14.37 -28.25
N CYS A 32 -6.67 -13.53 -27.21
CA CYS A 32 -6.96 -12.09 -27.33
C CYS A 32 -6.02 -11.26 -26.44
N HIS A 33 -4.73 -11.25 -26.75
CA HIS A 33 -3.78 -10.34 -26.10
C HIS A 33 -3.23 -9.37 -27.16
N PRO A 34 -3.13 -8.06 -26.86
CA PRO A 34 -2.48 -7.12 -27.75
C PRO A 34 -1.02 -7.56 -27.98
N LYS A 35 -0.45 -7.19 -29.13
CA LYS A 35 0.91 -7.60 -29.53
C LYS A 35 1.94 -7.33 -28.43
N ASP A 36 1.84 -6.18 -27.76
CA ASP A 36 2.75 -5.75 -26.71
C ASP A 36 2.65 -6.63 -25.45
N ALA A 37 1.46 -7.15 -25.13
CA ALA A 37 1.28 -8.09 -24.04
C ALA A 37 1.91 -9.46 -24.34
N LEU A 38 1.98 -9.86 -25.62
CA LEU A 38 2.72 -11.07 -26.03
C LEU A 38 4.23 -10.90 -25.89
N VAL A 39 4.75 -9.69 -26.15
CA VAL A 39 6.17 -9.35 -25.94
C VAL A 39 6.50 -9.43 -24.45
N ILE A 40 5.72 -8.78 -23.59
CA ILE A 40 5.90 -8.85 -22.12
C ILE A 40 5.83 -10.30 -21.63
N SER A 41 4.86 -11.09 -22.12
CA SER A 41 4.74 -12.51 -21.76
C SER A 41 5.93 -13.34 -22.22
N SER A 42 6.58 -12.97 -23.33
CA SER A 42 7.78 -13.64 -23.82
C SER A 42 9.00 -13.30 -22.97
N MET A 43 9.15 -12.03 -22.57
CA MET A 43 10.19 -11.60 -21.64
C MET A 43 10.09 -12.30 -20.28
N ILE A 44 8.87 -12.42 -19.72
CA ILE A 44 8.65 -13.12 -18.45
C ILE A 44 9.07 -14.61 -18.55
N LYS A 45 8.81 -15.25 -19.69
CA LYS A 45 9.24 -16.64 -19.95
C LYS A 45 10.75 -16.76 -20.07
N GLU A 46 11.41 -15.80 -20.72
CA GLU A 46 12.88 -15.74 -20.83
C GLU A 46 13.56 -15.58 -19.47
N LEU A 47 12.92 -14.84 -18.55
CA LEU A 47 13.36 -14.72 -17.15
C LEU A 47 13.13 -16.00 -16.31
N GLY A 48 12.57 -17.07 -16.90
CA GLY A 48 12.35 -18.35 -16.22
C GLY A 48 11.11 -18.41 -15.33
N VAL A 49 10.23 -17.40 -15.36
CA VAL A 49 9.02 -17.38 -14.52
C VAL A 49 7.89 -18.14 -15.23
N GLN A 50 7.58 -19.34 -14.74
CA GLN A 50 6.58 -20.22 -15.36
C GLN A 50 5.14 -20.01 -14.87
N GLN A 51 4.95 -19.46 -13.67
CA GLN A 51 3.64 -19.22 -13.08
C GLN A 51 3.55 -17.77 -12.59
N TYR A 52 2.62 -17.02 -13.15
CA TYR A 52 2.31 -15.64 -12.76
C TYR A 52 0.80 -15.40 -12.86
N ASP A 53 0.29 -14.44 -12.08
CA ASP A 53 -1.10 -13.99 -12.23
C ASP A 53 -1.21 -13.22 -13.56
N PRO A 54 -2.17 -13.54 -14.44
CA PRO A 54 -2.35 -12.82 -15.69
C PRO A 54 -2.45 -11.28 -15.56
N ARG A 55 -2.92 -10.78 -14.41
CA ARG A 55 -3.00 -9.33 -14.14
C ARG A 55 -1.63 -8.64 -14.15
N VAL A 56 -0.55 -9.38 -13.90
CA VAL A 56 0.82 -8.85 -13.94
C VAL A 56 1.16 -8.30 -15.32
N VAL A 57 0.71 -8.95 -16.39
CA VAL A 57 0.98 -8.51 -17.77
C VAL A 57 0.32 -7.15 -18.02
N ASN A 58 -0.93 -6.97 -17.57
CA ASN A 58 -1.63 -5.70 -17.71
C ASN A 58 -0.96 -4.59 -16.86
N GLN A 59 -0.54 -4.91 -15.65
CA GLN A 59 0.15 -3.95 -14.78
C GLN A 59 1.50 -3.51 -15.35
N LEU A 60 2.26 -4.43 -15.94
CA LEU A 60 3.52 -4.13 -16.61
C LEU A 60 3.28 -3.31 -17.88
N LEU A 61 2.23 -3.62 -18.63
CA LEU A 61 1.85 -2.84 -19.80
C LEU A 61 1.53 -1.39 -19.44
N ASP A 62 0.70 -1.18 -18.42
CA ASP A 62 0.39 0.15 -17.88
C ASP A 62 1.64 0.89 -17.39
N PHE A 63 2.56 0.16 -16.73
CA PHE A 63 3.82 0.71 -16.26
C PHE A 63 4.68 1.20 -17.42
N VAL A 64 4.87 0.39 -18.46
CA VAL A 64 5.69 0.75 -19.63
C VAL A 64 5.14 1.99 -20.33
N TYR A 65 3.82 2.04 -20.57
CA TYR A 65 3.22 3.21 -21.22
C TYR A 65 3.30 4.48 -20.37
N LYS A 66 3.11 4.37 -19.05
CA LYS A 66 3.28 5.51 -18.13
C LYS A 66 4.74 5.97 -18.08
N TYR A 67 5.68 5.02 -18.03
CA TYR A 67 7.11 5.30 -18.00
C TYR A 67 7.57 6.02 -19.28
N VAL A 68 7.25 5.47 -20.45
CA VAL A 68 7.64 6.06 -21.74
C VAL A 68 6.98 7.43 -21.95
N THR A 69 5.69 7.58 -21.62
CA THR A 69 5.01 8.88 -21.71
C THR A 69 5.68 9.92 -20.82
N SER A 70 5.93 9.60 -19.56
CA SER A 70 6.63 10.50 -18.63
C SER A 70 8.04 10.86 -19.11
N MET A 71 8.77 9.91 -19.71
CA MET A 71 10.09 10.17 -20.29
C MET A 71 10.04 11.09 -21.51
N LEU A 72 9.03 10.94 -22.36
CA LEU A 72 8.84 11.85 -23.50
C LEU A 72 8.40 13.25 -23.06
N ASP A 73 7.61 13.36 -21.99
CA ASP A 73 7.22 14.64 -21.40
C ASP A 73 8.44 15.39 -20.84
N ASP A 74 9.31 14.71 -20.08
CA ASP A 74 10.56 15.28 -19.57
C ASP A 74 11.51 15.68 -20.72
N SER A 75 11.65 14.82 -21.73
CA SER A 75 12.46 15.10 -22.92
C SER A 75 11.97 16.33 -23.69
N LYS A 76 10.65 16.51 -23.77
CA LYS A 76 10.05 17.69 -24.40
C LYS A 76 10.37 18.97 -23.63
N ILE A 77 10.40 18.92 -22.30
CA ILE A 77 10.81 20.06 -21.46
C ILE A 77 12.27 20.43 -21.76
N TYR A 78 13.17 19.45 -21.86
CA TYR A 78 14.58 19.70 -22.18
C TYR A 78 14.79 20.23 -23.60
N SER A 79 14.09 19.69 -24.59
CA SER A 79 14.10 20.18 -25.96
C SER A 79 13.63 21.64 -26.05
N ASN A 80 12.53 21.98 -25.35
CA ASN A 80 12.03 23.34 -25.25
C ASN A 80 13.04 24.28 -24.56
N HIS A 81 13.73 23.83 -23.52
CA HIS A 81 14.79 24.59 -22.85
C HIS A 81 15.98 24.88 -23.79
N ALA A 82 16.26 23.97 -24.72
CA ALA A 82 17.23 24.18 -25.80
C ALA A 82 16.70 24.97 -27.00
N ASN A 83 15.47 25.51 -26.94
CA ASN A 83 14.76 26.19 -28.03
C ASN A 83 14.63 25.34 -29.32
N LYS A 84 14.59 24.02 -29.17
CA LYS A 84 14.37 23.09 -30.28
C LYS A 84 12.87 22.79 -30.40
N LYS A 85 12.41 22.57 -31.63
CA LYS A 85 11.00 22.20 -31.92
C LYS A 85 10.76 20.71 -31.95
N ASN A 86 11.82 19.92 -32.13
CA ASN A 86 11.79 18.47 -32.22
C ASN A 86 12.65 17.89 -31.08
N ILE A 87 12.22 16.74 -30.57
CA ILE A 87 12.93 16.02 -29.51
C ILE A 87 14.10 15.26 -30.15
N ASP A 88 15.31 15.49 -29.64
CA ASP A 88 16.52 14.77 -30.06
C ASP A 88 16.81 13.58 -29.14
N ILE A 89 17.68 12.67 -29.60
CA ILE A 89 18.13 11.52 -28.81
C ILE A 89 18.85 11.96 -27.52
N GLU A 90 19.58 13.09 -27.56
CA GLU A 90 20.26 13.61 -26.39
C GLU A 90 19.30 14.10 -25.30
N ASP A 91 18.13 14.62 -25.69
CA ASP A 91 17.09 15.05 -24.74
C ASP A 91 16.52 13.84 -23.99
N VAL A 92 16.30 12.73 -24.70
CA VAL A 92 15.85 11.45 -24.12
C VAL A 92 16.93 10.83 -23.22
N ARG A 93 18.19 10.87 -23.63
CA ARG A 93 19.30 10.37 -22.81
C ARG A 93 19.43 11.13 -21.49
N LEU A 94 19.31 12.45 -21.55
CA LEU A 94 19.31 13.30 -20.36
C LEU A 94 18.13 12.97 -19.44
N ALA A 95 16.94 12.82 -20.00
CA ALA A 95 15.75 12.44 -19.23
C ALA A 95 15.91 11.11 -18.51
N VAL A 96 16.43 10.09 -19.21
CA VAL A 96 16.68 8.78 -18.61
C VAL A 96 17.74 8.87 -17.50
N ALA A 97 18.84 9.58 -17.72
CA ALA A 97 19.91 9.72 -16.73
C ALA A 97 19.40 10.33 -15.42
N LEU A 98 18.65 11.43 -15.51
CA LEU A 98 18.09 12.12 -14.35
C LEU A 98 16.99 11.30 -13.66
N ARG A 99 16.21 10.53 -14.42
CA ARG A 99 15.19 9.65 -13.86
C ARG A 99 15.79 8.50 -13.08
N VAL A 100 16.86 7.90 -13.61
CA VAL A 100 17.59 6.81 -12.95
C VAL A 100 18.11 7.28 -11.60
N GLU A 101 18.70 8.47 -11.54
CA GLU A 101 19.20 9.03 -10.28
C GLU A 101 18.09 9.33 -9.25
N LYS A 102 16.93 9.80 -9.71
CA LYS A 102 15.82 10.19 -8.84
C LYS A 102 15.01 9.02 -8.28
N ASP A 103 14.64 8.07 -9.14
CA ASP A 103 13.64 7.04 -8.80
C ASP A 103 14.27 5.69 -8.50
N PHE A 104 15.47 5.42 -9.03
CA PHE A 104 16.11 4.13 -8.89
C PHE A 104 17.19 4.22 -7.82
N THR A 105 17.02 3.42 -6.78
CA THR A 105 18.09 3.22 -5.81
C THR A 105 19.12 2.27 -6.39
N THR A 106 20.34 2.74 -6.54
CA THR A 106 21.49 1.85 -6.70
C THR A 106 22.03 1.53 -5.31
N PRO A 107 22.42 0.28 -5.04
CA PRO A 107 23.04 -0.04 -3.77
C PRO A 107 24.28 0.84 -3.59
N PRO A 108 24.49 1.45 -2.41
CA PRO A 108 25.62 2.33 -2.18
C PRO A 108 26.93 1.56 -2.44
N PRO A 109 27.95 2.24 -2.98
CA PRO A 109 29.22 1.60 -3.26
C PRO A 109 29.82 1.01 -1.98
N ARG A 110 30.50 -0.13 -2.12
CA ARG A 110 31.07 -0.90 -1.00
C ARG A 110 31.97 -0.06 -0.10
N GLU A 111 32.71 0.89 -0.66
CA GLU A 111 33.62 1.76 0.08
C GLU A 111 32.86 2.65 1.08
N VAL A 112 31.78 3.30 0.63
CA VAL A 112 30.91 4.11 1.49
C VAL A 112 30.31 3.26 2.61
N LEU A 113 29.86 2.05 2.30
CA LEU A 113 29.33 1.13 3.32
C LEU A 113 30.40 0.71 4.33
N MET A 114 31.64 0.48 3.88
CA MET A 114 32.76 0.10 4.74
C MET A 114 33.20 1.26 5.65
N ASP A 115 33.15 2.51 5.19
CA ASP A 115 33.45 3.69 6.01
C ASP A 115 32.40 3.90 7.11
N ILE A 116 31.12 3.75 6.76
CA ILE A 116 30.02 3.77 7.73
C ILE A 116 30.20 2.64 8.74
N ALA A 117 30.50 1.43 8.28
CA ALA A 117 30.72 0.28 9.14
C ALA A 117 31.92 0.49 10.09
N ARG A 118 33.05 1.01 9.59
CA ARG A 118 34.20 1.38 10.43
C ARG A 118 33.82 2.38 11.52
N THR A 119 33.09 3.43 11.15
CA THR A 119 32.65 4.48 12.08
C THR A 119 31.71 3.93 13.15
N LYS A 120 30.75 3.09 12.77
CA LYS A 120 29.76 2.50 13.69
C LYS A 120 30.36 1.42 14.58
N ASN A 121 31.23 0.57 14.01
CA ASN A 121 31.85 -0.55 14.72
C ASN A 121 33.05 -0.11 15.59
N ALA A 122 33.49 1.15 15.50
CA ALA A 122 34.49 1.69 16.42
C ALA A 122 33.97 1.81 17.86
N LEU A 123 32.65 1.92 18.05
CA LEU A 123 32.04 1.96 19.37
C LEU A 123 31.98 0.53 19.95
N PRO A 124 32.61 0.26 21.10
CA PRO A 124 32.53 -1.05 21.72
C PRO A 124 31.09 -1.33 22.15
N LEU A 125 30.74 -2.61 22.15
CA LEU A 125 29.40 -3.04 22.58
C LEU A 125 29.15 -2.65 24.04
N PRO A 126 27.93 -2.25 24.40
CA PRO A 126 27.56 -2.02 25.80
C PRO A 126 27.79 -3.29 26.63
N PRO A 127 28.29 -3.19 27.87
CA PRO A 127 28.58 -4.34 28.71
C PRO A 127 27.29 -5.14 28.99
N VAL A 128 27.37 -6.45 28.79
CA VAL A 128 26.26 -7.38 29.03
C VAL A 128 26.13 -7.62 30.53
N LYS A 129 24.96 -7.32 31.12
CA LYS A 129 24.66 -7.65 32.53
C LYS A 129 24.24 -9.11 32.65
N ALA A 130 24.62 -9.78 33.75
CA ALA A 130 24.40 -11.21 33.97
C ALA A 130 22.92 -11.63 34.15
N HIS A 131 21.99 -10.67 34.25
CA HIS A 131 20.56 -10.99 34.27
C HIS A 131 20.10 -11.39 32.87
N CYS A 132 19.83 -12.67 32.67
CA CYS A 132 19.22 -13.21 31.47
C CYS A 132 17.78 -12.70 31.33
N GLY A 133 17.50 -11.84 30.34
CA GLY A 133 16.16 -11.35 30.06
C GLY A 133 16.11 -10.34 28.92
N LEU A 134 14.90 -10.09 28.39
CA LEU A 134 14.66 -9.06 27.38
C LEU A 134 14.88 -7.67 27.98
N ARG A 135 15.89 -6.94 27.51
CA ARG A 135 16.16 -5.58 27.95
C ARG A 135 15.37 -4.60 27.08
N LEU A 136 14.24 -4.14 27.61
CA LEU A 136 13.53 -3.02 27.02
C LEU A 136 14.34 -1.73 27.21
N PRO A 137 14.25 -0.76 26.27
CA PRO A 137 14.62 0.64 26.53
C PRO A 137 13.90 1.16 27.79
N ALA A 138 14.34 2.29 28.34
CA ALA A 138 13.59 2.93 29.42
C ALA A 138 12.13 3.15 29.00
N ASP A 139 11.18 3.12 29.95
CA ASP A 139 9.73 3.13 29.66
C ASP A 139 9.30 4.31 28.76
N ARG A 140 9.97 5.46 28.91
CA ARG A 140 9.78 6.65 28.04
C ARG A 140 10.12 6.44 26.56
N TYR A 141 10.97 5.47 26.25
CA TYR A 141 11.34 5.05 24.90
C TYR A 141 10.63 3.75 24.49
N CYS A 142 9.70 3.27 25.32
CA CYS A 142 8.85 2.13 25.02
C CYS A 142 7.49 2.64 24.54
N PHE A 143 6.94 2.04 23.48
CA PHE A 143 5.60 2.36 22.97
C PHE A 143 4.50 1.59 23.75
N THR A 144 4.60 1.57 25.08
CA THR A 144 3.66 0.90 25.99
C THR A 144 2.50 1.80 26.39
N GLU A 145 2.71 3.11 26.42
CA GLU A 145 1.68 4.09 26.76
C GLU A 145 0.74 4.35 25.57
N CYS A 146 -0.54 4.59 25.85
CA CYS A 146 -1.50 5.02 24.84
C CYS A 146 -1.09 6.36 24.24
N ASN A 147 -0.61 6.36 22.99
CA ASN A 147 -0.21 7.57 22.25
C ASN A 147 -1.40 8.38 21.70
N TYR A 148 -2.58 8.25 22.33
CA TYR A 148 -3.77 9.01 21.98
C TYR A 148 -4.63 9.25 23.22
N LYS A 149 -5.25 10.43 23.29
CA LYS A 149 -6.27 10.76 24.28
C LYS A 149 -7.56 11.05 23.54
N LEU A 150 -8.59 10.26 23.82
CA LEU A 150 -9.92 10.55 23.30
C LEU A 150 -10.44 11.81 24.00
N LYS A 151 -10.79 12.83 23.22
CA LYS A 151 -11.51 13.99 23.76
C LYS A 151 -12.87 13.47 24.24
N PRO A 152 -13.21 13.61 25.54
CA PRO A 152 -14.51 13.19 26.02
C PRO A 152 -15.59 14.00 25.30
N ILE A 153 -16.43 13.32 24.53
CA ILE A 153 -17.63 13.92 23.97
C ILE A 153 -18.54 14.24 25.16
N LYS A 154 -18.75 15.53 25.44
CA LYS A 154 -19.75 15.98 26.40
C LYS A 154 -21.10 15.52 25.87
N ARG A 155 -21.62 14.39 26.37
CA ARG A 155 -23.00 13.99 26.12
C ARG A 155 -23.88 15.10 26.71
N ALA A 156 -24.51 15.89 25.86
CA ALA A 156 -25.58 16.76 26.28
C ALA A 156 -26.71 15.86 26.78
N VAL A 157 -26.81 15.70 28.10
CA VAL A 157 -27.95 15.04 28.72
C VAL A 157 -29.16 15.92 28.42
N VAL A 158 -29.98 15.50 27.46
CA VAL A 158 -31.32 16.06 27.28
C VAL A 158 -32.11 15.67 28.53
N LYS A 159 -32.29 16.62 29.45
CA LYS A 159 -33.19 16.45 30.59
C LYS A 159 -34.63 16.46 30.06
N LEU A 160 -35.23 15.27 29.91
CA LEU A 160 -36.69 15.15 29.90
C LEU A 160 -37.17 14.97 31.34
N GLY A 161 -38.21 15.73 31.70
CA GLY A 161 -38.68 15.96 33.06
C GLY A 161 -39.03 14.71 33.88
N SER A 162 -38.98 14.92 35.20
CA SER A 162 -39.14 14.00 36.32
C SER A 162 -40.41 13.14 36.35
N SER A 163 -40.29 11.88 36.76
CA SER A 163 -40.67 11.45 38.13
C SER A 163 -40.59 9.93 38.32
N THR A 164 -40.14 9.54 39.52
CA THR A 164 -40.28 8.21 40.15
C THR A 164 -39.34 7.09 39.66
N GLY A 165 -38.64 6.49 40.61
CA GLY A 165 -37.48 5.63 40.37
C GLY A 165 -37.80 4.27 39.77
N GLN A 166 -36.87 3.81 38.95
CA GLN A 166 -36.46 2.41 38.72
C GLN A 166 -35.22 2.44 37.82
N THR A 167 -34.11 1.86 38.29
CA THR A 167 -32.88 1.70 37.50
C THR A 167 -33.10 0.56 36.51
N GLN A 168 -33.40 0.86 35.25
CA GLN A 168 -33.36 -0.13 34.16
C GLN A 168 -31.95 -0.15 33.56
N THR A 169 -31.31 -1.31 33.60
CA THR A 169 -30.10 -1.62 32.85
C THR A 169 -30.45 -1.68 31.36
N MET A 170 -29.96 -0.74 30.55
CA MET A 170 -30.07 -0.88 29.09
C MET A 170 -29.00 -1.85 28.56
N ASP A 171 -29.42 -2.69 27.62
CA ASP A 171 -28.67 -3.77 27.00
C ASP A 171 -27.52 -3.25 26.11
N LEU A 172 -26.44 -4.03 26.00
CA LEU A 172 -25.20 -3.69 25.30
C LEU A 172 -25.38 -3.60 23.77
N ALA A 173 -26.51 -4.04 23.22
CA ALA A 173 -26.77 -4.06 21.78
C ALA A 173 -27.15 -2.69 21.20
N GLU A 174 -27.87 -1.82 21.93
CA GLU A 174 -28.34 -0.53 21.38
C GLU A 174 -27.25 0.56 21.34
N LEU A 175 -26.18 0.41 22.13
CA LEU A 175 -24.99 1.27 22.06
C LEU A 175 -24.16 1.05 20.78
N SER A 176 -24.35 -0.07 20.09
CA SER A 176 -23.64 -0.37 18.83
C SER A 176 -24.25 0.39 17.64
N ILE A 177 -25.57 0.51 17.59
CA ILE A 177 -26.31 1.11 16.47
C ILE A 177 -26.09 2.64 16.44
N ALA A 178 -26.04 3.30 17.60
CA ALA A 178 -25.75 4.74 17.69
C ALA A 178 -24.27 5.09 17.38
N ASN A 179 -23.36 4.12 17.47
CA ASN A 179 -21.95 4.33 17.13
C ASN A 179 -21.68 4.19 15.62
N GLU A 180 -22.43 3.37 14.89
CA GLU A 180 -22.26 3.21 13.44
C GLU A 180 -22.58 4.49 12.66
N GLU A 181 -23.59 5.26 13.11
CA GLU A 181 -23.98 6.51 12.46
C GLU A 181 -22.98 7.67 12.72
N TYR A 182 -22.12 7.55 13.75
CA TYR A 182 -21.07 8.53 14.05
C TYR A 182 -19.76 8.26 13.30
N VAL A 183 -19.47 7.00 12.94
CA VAL A 183 -18.22 6.62 12.23
C VAL A 183 -18.25 7.09 10.77
N THR A 184 -19.43 7.14 10.13
CA THR A 184 -19.57 7.63 8.75
C THR A 184 -19.36 9.14 8.62
N ASN A 185 -19.65 9.91 9.67
CA ASN A 185 -19.50 11.37 9.70
C ASN A 185 -18.08 11.84 10.09
N ALA A 186 -17.18 10.93 10.48
CA ALA A 186 -15.79 11.24 10.83
C ALA A 186 -14.82 11.29 9.64
N ARG A 187 -15.31 11.29 8.38
CA ARG A 187 -14.49 11.50 7.17
C ARG A 187 -13.87 12.91 7.04
N GLY A 188 -14.06 13.77 8.04
CA GLY A 188 -13.54 15.14 8.11
C GLY A 188 -12.44 15.36 9.14
N ILE A 189 -11.53 14.41 9.38
CA ILE A 189 -10.31 14.71 10.15
C ILE A 189 -9.33 15.44 9.23
N LYS A 190 -9.35 16.78 9.27
CA LYS A 190 -8.26 17.60 8.73
C LYS A 190 -6.98 17.21 9.47
N ARG A 191 -6.07 16.51 8.80
CA ARG A 191 -4.68 16.39 9.23
C ARG A 191 -4.07 17.80 9.16
N GLU A 192 -3.96 18.47 10.28
CA GLU A 192 -3.03 19.60 10.40
C GLU A 192 -1.63 19.01 10.18
N ARG A 193 -0.94 19.49 9.14
CA ARG A 193 0.50 19.24 8.98
C ARG A 193 1.17 19.93 10.14
N GLU A 194 1.71 19.16 11.07
CA GLU A 194 2.80 19.66 11.89
C GLU A 194 4.03 19.70 10.96
N ASP A 195 4.44 20.91 10.60
CA ASP A 195 5.63 21.15 9.81
C ASP A 195 6.84 20.59 10.58
N MET A 196 7.46 19.55 10.03
CA MET A 196 8.72 19.00 10.53
C MET A 196 9.81 20.04 10.27
N ASN A 197 10.06 20.90 11.25
CA ASN A 197 11.22 21.78 11.25
C ASN A 197 12.47 20.88 11.41
N PHE A 198 13.25 20.77 10.34
CA PHE A 198 14.57 20.19 10.39
C PHE A 198 15.54 21.33 10.69
N ASP A 199 15.86 21.54 11.97
CA ASP A 199 16.95 22.42 12.33
C ASP A 199 18.26 21.80 11.81
N VAL A 200 18.87 22.49 10.85
CA VAL A 200 20.21 22.22 10.30
C VAL A 200 21.27 22.66 11.30
#